data_AF-A0A9N8ZKS7-F1
#
_entry.id   AF-A0A9N8ZKS7-F1
#
_cell.length_a   1.000
_cell.length_b   1.000
_cell.length_c   1.000
_cell.angle_alpha   90.00
_cell.angle_beta   90.00
_cell.angle_gamma   90.00
#
_symmetry.space_group_name_H-M   'P 1'
#
loop_
_entity.id
_entity.type
_entity.pdbx_description
1 polymer ?
#
loop_
_entity_poly.entity_id
_entity_poly.type
_entity_poly.pdbx_seq_one_letter_code
_entity_poly.pdbx_strand_id
1 'polypeptide(L)'
;MSSNNLLLGFSNKIGKLLEDPDYEFNTIIRTGNDSNIKCFKAHSLILKAMSPYFRAALSNKHVMKEGSWTYLEQPNFSPPTFDVILKFMYTGTISIEKRDNSEIIDLLKTAQELGLHELVDMLKDHLIQGREKIIPKETADTNLVPGVDHMNGSNEISELRSTKKRGRIRLVGAGPGDPNLLTRAAFQAIHEADIVLTDKLVPEEVLKLIPLQTEILVSPKKFCADANAAQEELNRLGLNALNQGKDVIRLKQGDPFLFGRGGEEFLFYRSHGYTPQVIPGISSCMSAPLLANIPVTHRGVASQFLVCTGTGKQNTLPDIPFYHPSRTTVFLMACHRIKQITLDLMNDGKYPPECPCAVIERASCKDQNVINGTVGTIAEILEQVGHKPPGTLVIGWSCLTLL
;
A
#
# COMPACT_ATOMS: atom_id res chain seq x y z
N MET A 1 1.94 -38.17 -21.01
CA MET A 1 1.40 -38.49 -19.67
C MET A 1 2.54 -38.55 -18.66
N SER A 2 2.29 -38.14 -17.41
CA SER A 2 3.00 -38.62 -16.19
C SER A 2 4.10 -37.79 -15.49
N SER A 3 4.31 -36.49 -15.76
CA SER A 3 5.18 -35.71 -14.84
C SER A 3 4.47 -35.30 -13.54
N ASN A 4 3.15 -35.02 -13.59
CA ASN A 4 2.39 -34.60 -12.40
C ASN A 4 1.90 -35.74 -11.49
N ASN A 5 1.62 -36.94 -12.04
CA ASN A 5 1.03 -38.02 -11.23
C ASN A 5 2.04 -38.68 -10.28
N LEU A 6 3.32 -38.75 -10.66
CA LEU A 6 4.37 -39.31 -9.80
C LEU A 6 4.64 -38.41 -8.59
N LEU A 7 4.73 -37.10 -8.80
CA LEU A 7 4.92 -36.11 -7.73
C LEU A 7 3.72 -36.06 -6.77
N LEU A 8 2.50 -36.10 -7.30
CA LEU A 8 1.28 -36.17 -6.48
C LEU A 8 1.21 -37.47 -5.68
N GLY A 9 1.58 -38.61 -6.30
CA GLY A 9 1.64 -39.90 -5.61
C GLY A 9 2.69 -39.94 -4.49
N PHE A 10 3.81 -39.25 -4.65
CA PHE A 10 4.85 -39.13 -3.62
C PHE A 10 4.39 -38.20 -2.47
N SER A 11 3.84 -37.03 -2.80
CA SER A 11 3.24 -36.07 -1.87
C SER A 11 2.19 -36.74 -0.95
N ASN A 12 1.26 -37.50 -1.53
CA ASN A 12 0.24 -38.22 -0.76
C ASN A 12 0.82 -39.28 0.17
N LYS A 13 1.93 -39.95 -0.21
CA LYS A 13 2.61 -40.93 0.66
C LYS A 13 3.28 -40.26 1.85
N ILE A 14 3.89 -39.08 1.68
CA ILE A 14 4.45 -38.32 2.80
C ILE A 14 3.33 -37.80 3.72
N GLY A 15 2.19 -37.37 3.16
CA GLY A 15 1.03 -36.95 3.95
C GLY A 15 0.53 -38.01 4.94
N LYS A 16 0.57 -39.30 4.56
CA LYS A 16 0.18 -40.42 5.44
C LYS A 16 1.01 -40.52 6.72
N LEU A 17 2.23 -39.97 6.74
CA LEU A 17 3.06 -39.92 7.95
C LEU A 17 2.38 -39.13 9.09
N LEU A 18 1.44 -38.24 8.80
CA LEU A 18 0.68 -37.49 9.83
C LEU A 18 -0.55 -38.26 10.36
N GLU A 19 -1.03 -39.26 9.63
CA GLU A 19 -2.32 -39.91 9.89
C GLU A 19 -2.16 -41.32 10.44
N ASP A 20 -1.05 -41.99 10.10
CA ASP A 20 -0.80 -43.37 10.48
C ASP A 20 -0.05 -43.43 11.83
N PRO A 21 -0.67 -44.02 12.88
CA PRO A 21 -0.09 -44.09 14.22
C PRO A 21 1.11 -45.01 14.34
N ASP A 22 1.38 -45.86 13.33
CA ASP A 22 2.53 -46.77 13.31
C ASP A 22 3.85 -46.03 13.00
N TYR A 23 3.80 -44.76 12.55
CA TYR A 23 4.99 -43.92 12.39
C TYR A 23 5.40 -43.22 13.70
N GLU A 24 6.70 -43.24 13.99
CA GLU A 24 7.26 -42.63 15.19
C GLU A 24 7.34 -41.09 15.08
N PHE A 25 6.51 -40.41 15.86
CA PHE A 25 6.63 -38.96 16.07
C PHE A 25 7.57 -38.65 17.24
N ASN A 26 8.25 -37.50 17.21
CA ASN A 26 9.16 -37.07 18.27
C ASN A 26 8.95 -35.61 18.71
N THR A 27 7.93 -34.94 18.18
CA THR A 27 7.61 -33.55 18.52
C THR A 27 6.11 -33.39 18.74
N ILE A 28 5.74 -32.71 19.81
CA ILE A 28 4.37 -32.26 20.11
C ILE A 28 4.33 -30.75 20.03
N ILE A 29 3.42 -30.21 19.23
CA ILE A 29 3.20 -28.78 19.07
C ILE A 29 1.83 -28.44 19.66
N ARG A 30 1.80 -27.60 20.68
CA ARG A 30 0.57 -27.12 21.31
C ARG A 30 0.21 -25.75 20.76
N THR A 31 -0.96 -25.63 20.14
CA THR A 31 -1.44 -24.40 19.50
C THR A 31 -2.74 -23.91 20.13
N GLY A 32 -3.02 -22.62 20.00
CA GLY A 32 -4.22 -21.97 20.53
C GLY A 32 -4.03 -21.42 21.94
N ASN A 33 -5.01 -20.65 22.40
CA ASN A 33 -5.05 -20.03 23.72
C ASN A 33 -6.09 -20.73 24.62
N ASP A 34 -6.17 -20.31 25.89
CA ASP A 34 -6.87 -20.96 27.02
C ASP A 34 -8.29 -21.53 26.77
N SER A 35 -8.99 -21.12 25.71
CA SER A 35 -10.33 -21.61 25.33
C SER A 35 -10.37 -22.58 24.12
N ASN A 36 -9.27 -22.77 23.38
CA ASN A 36 -9.22 -23.63 22.18
C ASN A 36 -7.81 -24.19 21.92
N ILE A 37 -7.29 -24.98 22.87
CA ILE A 37 -5.96 -25.61 22.77
C ILE A 37 -6.05 -26.93 22.01
N LYS A 38 -5.13 -27.16 21.06
CA LYS A 38 -4.95 -28.45 20.39
C LYS A 38 -3.48 -28.83 20.30
N CYS A 39 -3.19 -30.13 20.46
CA CYS A 39 -1.85 -30.68 20.31
C CYS A 39 -1.72 -31.43 18.98
N PHE A 40 -0.61 -31.20 18.28
CA PHE A 40 -0.26 -31.85 17.02
C PHE A 40 1.01 -32.66 17.19
N LYS A 41 1.01 -33.91 16.71
CA LYS A 41 2.20 -34.75 16.64
C LYS A 41 2.89 -34.53 15.30
N ALA A 42 4.21 -34.43 15.30
CA ALA A 42 5.00 -34.19 14.11
C ALA A 42 6.43 -34.74 14.22
N HIS A 43 7.10 -34.83 13.07
CA HIS A 43 8.50 -35.22 12.93
C HIS A 43 9.38 -33.98 12.92
N SER A 44 10.26 -33.83 13.92
CA SER A 44 11.17 -32.69 14.03
C SER A 44 12.00 -32.45 12.76
N LEU A 45 12.47 -33.50 12.09
CA LEU A 45 13.28 -33.37 10.88
C LEU A 45 12.53 -32.69 9.74
N ILE A 46 11.27 -33.07 9.51
CA ILE A 46 10.42 -32.45 8.48
C ILE A 46 10.17 -30.98 8.84
N LEU A 47 9.85 -30.69 10.09
CA LEU A 47 9.63 -29.32 10.55
C LEU A 47 10.87 -28.44 10.34
N LYS A 48 12.07 -28.92 10.70
CA LYS A 48 13.34 -28.21 10.52
C LYS A 48 13.71 -28.02 9.05
N ALA A 49 13.39 -28.99 8.19
CA ALA A 49 13.66 -28.90 6.76
C ALA A 49 12.78 -27.83 6.12
N MET A 50 11.50 -27.85 6.43
CA MET A 50 10.48 -27.03 5.77
C MET A 50 10.37 -25.61 6.31
N SER A 51 10.75 -25.36 7.57
CA SER A 51 10.56 -24.06 8.21
C SER A 51 11.82 -23.58 8.94
N PRO A 52 12.37 -22.39 8.61
CA PRO A 52 13.47 -21.79 9.36
C PRO A 52 13.05 -21.46 10.80
N TYR A 53 11.78 -21.13 11.03
CA TYR A 53 11.21 -20.92 12.37
C TYR A 53 11.37 -22.19 13.21
N PHE A 54 10.88 -23.34 12.73
CA PHE A 54 11.00 -24.59 13.48
C PHE A 54 12.44 -25.09 13.57
N ARG A 55 13.29 -24.78 12.59
CA ARG A 55 14.73 -25.03 12.66
C ARG A 55 15.36 -24.31 13.86
N ALA A 56 15.05 -23.04 14.05
CA ALA A 56 15.51 -22.26 15.19
C ALA A 56 14.89 -22.77 16.50
N ALA A 57 13.56 -22.93 16.52
CA ALA A 57 12.81 -23.35 17.70
C ALA A 57 13.32 -24.70 18.22
N LEU A 58 13.37 -25.75 17.39
CA LEU A 58 13.80 -27.10 17.77
C LEU A 58 15.32 -27.25 17.95
N SER A 59 16.11 -26.19 17.73
CA SER A 59 17.55 -26.17 18.00
C SER A 59 17.88 -25.32 19.24
N ASN A 60 16.89 -24.66 19.84
CA ASN A 60 17.05 -23.91 21.07
C ASN A 60 17.31 -24.88 22.25
N LYS A 61 18.31 -24.55 23.08
CA LYS A 61 18.69 -25.35 24.25
C LYS A 61 17.62 -25.38 25.34
N HIS A 62 16.70 -24.41 25.33
CA HIS A 62 15.63 -24.27 26.33
C HIS A 62 14.31 -24.94 25.92
N VAL A 63 14.26 -25.68 24.82
CA VAL A 63 13.05 -26.43 24.46
C VAL A 63 12.81 -27.54 25.46
N MET A 64 11.57 -27.66 25.93
CA MET A 64 11.15 -28.73 26.82
C MET A 64 11.27 -30.08 26.12
N LYS A 65 11.97 -31.02 26.78
CA LYS A 65 12.13 -32.40 26.33
C LYS A 65 11.78 -33.35 27.46
N GLU A 66 10.96 -34.35 27.16
CA GLU A 66 10.57 -35.41 28.09
C GLU A 66 10.75 -36.76 27.37
N GLY A 67 11.73 -37.55 27.81
CA GLY A 67 12.12 -38.77 27.09
C GLY A 67 12.58 -38.48 25.65
N SER A 68 11.97 -39.17 24.68
CA SER A 68 12.20 -38.96 23.24
C SER A 68 11.37 -37.81 22.63
N TRP A 69 10.51 -37.16 23.42
CA TRP A 69 9.60 -36.13 22.94
C TRP A 69 10.14 -34.72 23.15
N THR A 70 9.90 -33.87 22.15
CA THR A 70 10.16 -32.42 22.20
C THR A 70 8.83 -31.67 22.18
N TYR A 71 8.66 -30.69 23.07
CA TYR A 71 7.40 -29.94 23.22
C TYR A 71 7.58 -28.48 22.79
N LEU A 72 6.68 -28.00 21.93
CA LEU A 72 6.67 -26.61 21.45
C LEU A 72 5.33 -25.95 21.77
N GLU A 73 5.40 -24.78 22.39
CA GLU A 73 4.25 -23.92 22.66
C GLU A 73 4.10 -22.86 21.57
N GLN A 74 2.91 -22.79 20.96
CA GLN A 74 2.60 -21.91 19.84
C GLN A 74 1.21 -21.27 20.02
N PRO A 75 1.01 -20.44 21.07
CA PRO A 75 -0.31 -19.92 21.42
C PRO A 75 -0.90 -18.99 20.37
N ASN A 76 -0.06 -18.38 19.53
CA ASN A 76 -0.47 -17.45 18.48
C ASN A 76 -1.06 -18.13 17.25
N PHE A 77 -0.90 -19.44 17.10
CA PHE A 77 -1.44 -20.17 15.96
C PHE A 77 -2.82 -20.74 16.28
N SER A 78 -3.79 -20.38 15.44
CA SER A 78 -5.13 -20.96 15.47
C SER A 78 -5.07 -22.46 15.10
N PRO A 79 -5.65 -23.39 15.88
CA PRO A 79 -5.55 -24.82 15.59
C PRO A 79 -6.04 -25.25 14.21
N PRO A 80 -7.18 -24.76 13.68
CA PRO A 80 -7.62 -25.08 12.33
C PRO A 80 -6.63 -24.62 11.25
N THR A 81 -6.06 -23.42 11.40
CA THR A 81 -5.07 -22.88 10.47
C THR A 81 -3.77 -23.68 10.52
N PHE A 82 -3.31 -24.02 11.73
CA PHE A 82 -2.09 -24.78 11.91
C PHE A 82 -2.20 -26.21 11.36
N ASP A 83 -3.36 -26.87 11.48
CA ASP A 83 -3.60 -28.20 10.87
C ASP A 83 -3.36 -28.19 9.36
N VAL A 84 -3.84 -27.14 8.67
CA VAL A 84 -3.68 -26.97 7.22
C VAL A 84 -2.22 -26.71 6.86
N ILE A 85 -1.53 -25.84 7.62
CA ILE A 85 -0.12 -25.54 7.39
C ILE A 85 0.75 -26.77 7.65
N LEU A 86 0.47 -27.53 8.71
CA LEU A 86 1.20 -28.75 9.03
C LEU A 86 1.05 -29.78 7.91
N LYS A 87 -0.16 -29.98 7.37
CA LYS A 87 -0.38 -30.84 6.20
C LYS A 87 0.40 -30.36 4.99
N PHE A 88 0.37 -29.06 4.71
CA PHE A 88 1.15 -28.47 3.62
C PHE A 88 2.66 -28.73 3.78
N MET A 89 3.21 -28.65 4.99
CA MET A 89 4.64 -28.95 5.21
C MET A 89 5.01 -30.41 4.86
N TYR A 90 4.06 -31.33 4.87
CA TYR A 90 4.29 -32.74 4.52
C TYR A 90 4.00 -33.02 3.05
N THR A 91 2.92 -32.46 2.52
CA THR A 91 2.46 -32.78 1.16
C THR A 91 2.95 -31.79 0.12
N GLY A 92 3.33 -30.57 0.50
CA GLY A 92 3.57 -29.46 -0.42
C GLY A 92 2.32 -29.00 -1.16
N THR A 93 1.14 -29.45 -0.74
CA THR A 93 -0.15 -29.15 -1.40
C THR A 93 -1.11 -28.52 -0.40
N ILE A 94 -1.91 -27.57 -0.90
CA ILE A 94 -2.93 -26.89 -0.10
C ILE A 94 -4.16 -26.63 -0.97
N SER A 95 -5.34 -26.91 -0.43
CA SER A 95 -6.61 -26.60 -1.10
C SER A 95 -7.07 -25.20 -0.70
N ILE A 96 -7.03 -24.26 -1.64
CA ILE A 96 -7.35 -22.84 -1.44
C ILE A 96 -8.72 -22.47 -2.04
N GLU A 97 -9.16 -23.18 -3.08
CA GLU A 97 -10.30 -22.80 -3.95
C GLU A 97 -11.66 -22.66 -3.26
N LYS A 98 -11.86 -23.27 -2.09
CA LYS A 98 -13.12 -23.25 -1.33
C LYS A 98 -13.05 -22.47 -0.02
N ARG A 99 -11.94 -21.79 0.24
CA ARG A 99 -11.71 -21.03 1.49
C ARG A 99 -12.14 -19.59 1.32
N ASP A 100 -12.65 -18.98 2.38
CA ASP A 100 -12.94 -17.55 2.37
C ASP A 100 -11.65 -16.71 2.49
N ASN A 101 -11.75 -15.41 2.21
CA ASN A 101 -10.60 -14.51 2.26
C ASN A 101 -10.02 -14.36 3.68
N SER A 102 -10.82 -14.54 4.73
CA SER A 102 -10.36 -14.45 6.11
C SER A 102 -9.46 -15.64 6.46
N GLU A 103 -9.88 -16.85 6.09
CA GLU A 103 -9.08 -18.07 6.24
C GLU A 103 -7.77 -17.97 5.47
N ILE A 104 -7.80 -17.43 4.24
CA ILE A 104 -6.59 -17.26 3.42
C ILE A 104 -5.63 -16.23 4.05
N ILE A 105 -6.15 -15.15 4.63
CA ILE A 105 -5.35 -14.16 5.36
C ILE A 105 -4.70 -14.77 6.60
N ASP A 106 -5.42 -15.62 7.35
CA ASP A 106 -4.87 -16.27 8.53
C ASP A 106 -3.82 -17.34 8.18
N LEU A 107 -4.03 -18.07 7.08
CA LEU A 107 -3.00 -18.94 6.48
C LEU A 107 -1.76 -18.14 6.07
N LEU A 108 -1.94 -16.98 5.45
CA LEU A 108 -0.84 -16.12 5.01
C LEU A 108 -0.01 -15.61 6.20
N LYS A 109 -0.66 -15.13 7.27
CA LYS A 109 0.03 -14.69 8.50
C LYS A 109 0.85 -15.83 9.12
N THR A 110 0.22 -17.00 9.27
CA THR A 110 0.86 -18.19 9.85
C THR A 110 2.04 -18.67 8.99
N ALA A 111 1.88 -18.71 7.67
CA ALA A 111 2.94 -19.08 6.74
C ALA A 111 4.12 -18.09 6.78
N GLN A 112 3.85 -16.79 6.92
CA GLN A 112 4.87 -15.76 7.04
C GLN A 112 5.66 -15.90 8.36
N GLU A 113 4.99 -16.13 9.48
CA GLU A 113 5.63 -16.33 10.78
C GLU A 113 6.50 -17.60 10.78
N LEU A 114 6.07 -18.64 10.09
CA LEU A 114 6.82 -19.89 9.94
C LEU A 114 7.91 -19.84 8.86
N GLY A 115 8.00 -18.76 8.08
CA GLY A 115 9.00 -18.58 7.01
C GLY A 115 8.78 -19.49 5.79
N LEU A 116 7.53 -19.82 5.46
CA LEU A 116 7.15 -20.65 4.32
C LEU A 116 6.98 -19.81 3.04
N HIS A 117 8.09 -19.32 2.46
CA HIS A 117 8.07 -18.33 1.37
C HIS A 117 7.25 -18.74 0.14
N GLU A 118 7.40 -19.98 -0.35
CA GLU A 118 6.65 -20.46 -1.52
C GLU A 118 5.13 -20.45 -1.29
N LEU A 119 4.69 -20.80 -0.08
CA LEU A 119 3.28 -20.75 0.30
C LEU A 119 2.79 -19.30 0.43
N VAL A 120 3.63 -18.42 1.00
CA VAL A 120 3.32 -16.99 1.11
C VAL A 120 3.08 -16.38 -0.27
N ASP A 121 3.94 -16.69 -1.24
CA ASP A 121 3.81 -16.17 -2.60
C ASP A 121 2.57 -16.75 -3.30
N MET A 122 2.33 -18.06 -3.18
CA MET A 122 1.11 -18.70 -3.69
C MET A 122 -0.18 -18.08 -3.13
N LEU A 123 -0.26 -17.85 -1.82
CA LEU A 123 -1.44 -17.27 -1.17
C LEU A 123 -1.62 -15.79 -1.55
N LYS A 124 -0.54 -15.02 -1.69
CA LYS A 124 -0.58 -13.65 -2.19
C LYS A 124 -1.11 -13.61 -3.62
N ASP A 125 -0.57 -14.45 -4.50
CA ASP A 125 -1.01 -14.56 -5.89
C ASP A 125 -2.49 -14.94 -5.96
N HIS A 126 -2.94 -15.88 -5.12
CA HIS A 126 -4.35 -16.24 -5.05
C HIS A 126 -5.24 -15.09 -4.58
N LEU A 127 -4.83 -14.31 -3.57
CA LEU A 127 -5.59 -13.12 -3.12
C LEU A 127 -5.63 -12.02 -4.20
N ILE A 128 -4.58 -11.91 -5.01
CA ILE A 128 -4.50 -10.96 -6.13
C ILE A 128 -5.38 -11.43 -7.30
N GLN A 129 -5.30 -12.70 -7.69
CA GLN A 129 -6.10 -13.29 -8.79
C GLN A 129 -7.58 -13.46 -8.40
N GLY A 130 -7.88 -13.74 -7.13
CA GLY A 130 -9.24 -13.78 -6.59
C GLY A 130 -9.95 -12.44 -6.72
N ARG A 131 -9.21 -11.32 -6.70
CA ARG A 131 -9.76 -9.98 -7.00
C ARG A 131 -10.11 -9.79 -8.48
N GLU A 132 -9.46 -10.48 -9.41
CA GLU A 132 -9.86 -10.47 -10.83
C GLU A 132 -11.15 -11.29 -11.07
N LYS A 133 -11.36 -12.38 -10.29
CA LYS A 133 -12.58 -13.21 -10.37
C LYS A 133 -13.83 -12.59 -9.75
N ILE A 134 -13.70 -11.58 -8.88
CA ILE A 134 -14.84 -10.88 -8.24
C ILE A 134 -15.47 -9.82 -9.16
N ILE A 135 -14.92 -9.60 -10.37
CA ILE A 135 -15.66 -8.99 -11.47
C ILE A 135 -16.54 -10.10 -12.06
N PRO A 136 -17.89 -10.03 -12.01
CA PRO A 136 -18.72 -11.10 -12.53
C PRO A 136 -18.47 -11.26 -14.03
N LYS A 137 -17.86 -12.38 -14.43
CA LYS A 137 -18.12 -12.95 -15.75
C LYS A 137 -19.47 -13.63 -15.64
N GLU A 138 -20.49 -13.04 -16.27
CA GLU A 138 -21.78 -13.69 -16.49
C GLU A 138 -21.54 -15.09 -17.06
N THR A 139 -22.00 -16.08 -16.31
CA THR A 139 -22.06 -17.49 -16.67
C THR A 139 -23.08 -17.66 -17.78
N ALA A 140 -22.63 -17.99 -18.99
CA ALA A 140 -23.45 -18.69 -19.96
C ALA A 140 -23.13 -20.19 -19.83
N ASP A 141 -23.91 -20.88 -19.00
CA ASP A 141 -24.04 -22.34 -19.12
C ASP A 141 -25.36 -22.65 -19.80
N THR A 142 -25.22 -23.23 -20.98
CA THR A 142 -26.22 -23.89 -21.80
C THR A 142 -26.79 -25.11 -21.07
N ASN A 143 -28.11 -25.17 -20.91
CA ASN A 143 -28.82 -26.43 -20.79
C ASN A 143 -29.81 -26.55 -21.94
N LEU A 144 -29.60 -27.61 -22.73
CA LEU A 144 -30.47 -28.10 -23.79
C LEU A 144 -31.76 -28.69 -23.20
N VAL A 145 -32.91 -28.32 -23.78
CA VAL A 145 -34.12 -29.15 -23.84
C VAL A 145 -34.69 -29.01 -25.27
N PRO A 146 -35.06 -30.10 -25.97
CA PRO A 146 -35.50 -30.04 -27.35
C PRO A 146 -37.03 -29.90 -27.50
N GLY A 147 -37.44 -29.13 -28.51
CA GLY A 147 -38.73 -29.24 -29.22
C GLY A 147 -39.86 -28.31 -28.75
N VAL A 148 -40.34 -27.43 -29.63
CA VAL A 148 -41.56 -27.58 -30.46
C VAL A 148 -41.86 -26.23 -31.18
N ASP A 149 -42.38 -26.36 -32.39
CA ASP A 149 -42.76 -25.38 -33.42
C ASP A 149 -43.38 -24.03 -32.97
N HIS A 150 -43.08 -22.95 -33.71
CA HIS A 150 -44.03 -22.27 -34.61
C HIS A 150 -43.43 -21.03 -35.32
N MET A 151 -43.94 -20.80 -36.54
CA MET A 151 -43.61 -19.75 -37.50
C MET A 151 -43.82 -18.31 -37.01
N ASN A 152 -42.98 -17.36 -37.45
CA ASN A 152 -43.31 -16.28 -38.40
C ASN A 152 -42.35 -15.07 -38.33
N GLY A 153 -41.96 -14.56 -39.51
CA GLY A 153 -42.06 -13.11 -39.80
C GLY A 153 -40.91 -12.18 -39.41
N SER A 154 -39.95 -12.05 -40.34
CA SER A 154 -39.40 -10.78 -40.89
C SER A 154 -38.97 -9.61 -39.98
N ASN A 155 -37.67 -9.29 -40.13
CA ASN A 155 -37.02 -7.98 -40.10
C ASN A 155 -37.05 -7.16 -38.80
N GLU A 156 -35.90 -7.12 -38.10
CA GLU A 156 -35.36 -5.85 -37.61
C GLU A 156 -33.84 -5.93 -37.36
N ILE A 157 -33.12 -5.26 -38.25
CA ILE A 157 -31.88 -4.47 -38.08
C ILE A 157 -30.86 -4.94 -37.03
N SER A 158 -29.68 -5.24 -37.57
CA SER A 158 -28.38 -5.32 -36.92
C SER A 158 -28.12 -4.29 -35.80
N GLU A 159 -28.34 -4.67 -34.55
CA GLU A 159 -27.61 -4.09 -33.42
C GLU A 159 -26.30 -4.87 -33.22
N LEU A 160 -25.31 -4.52 -34.04
CA LEU A 160 -23.92 -4.65 -33.63
C LEU A 160 -23.77 -3.81 -32.35
N ARG A 161 -23.88 -4.44 -31.18
CA ARG A 161 -23.39 -3.89 -29.92
C ARG A 161 -21.89 -3.67 -30.09
N SER A 162 -21.54 -2.49 -30.60
CA SER A 162 -20.24 -1.87 -30.39
C SER A 162 -20.01 -1.91 -28.88
N THR A 163 -19.19 -2.85 -28.42
CA THR A 163 -18.67 -2.86 -27.06
C THR A 163 -17.78 -1.63 -26.97
N LYS A 164 -18.36 -0.45 -26.76
CA LYS A 164 -17.61 0.78 -26.50
C LYS A 164 -16.66 0.46 -25.35
N LYS A 165 -15.36 0.49 -25.66
CA LYS A 165 -14.28 0.31 -24.67
C LYS A 165 -14.61 1.22 -23.48
N ARG A 166 -14.80 0.65 -22.30
CA ARG A 166 -15.06 1.44 -21.09
C ARG A 166 -13.76 2.08 -20.65
N GLY A 167 -13.78 3.39 -20.39
CA GLY A 167 -12.58 4.11 -19.96
C GLY A 167 -12.06 3.60 -18.63
N ARG A 168 -10.75 3.76 -18.39
CA ARG A 168 -10.07 3.44 -17.11
C ARG A 168 -9.51 4.71 -16.49
N ILE A 169 -9.56 4.82 -15.17
CA ILE A 169 -8.98 5.94 -14.42
C ILE A 169 -7.89 5.42 -13.48
N ARG A 170 -6.74 6.09 -13.51
CA ARG A 170 -5.61 5.85 -12.60
C ARG A 170 -5.29 7.11 -11.81
N LEU A 171 -5.28 7.03 -10.48
CA LEU A 171 -4.77 8.09 -9.61
C LEU A 171 -3.28 7.83 -9.38
N VAL A 172 -2.40 8.68 -9.90
CA VAL A 172 -0.97 8.40 -10.01
C VAL A 172 -0.16 9.43 -9.22
N GLY A 173 0.68 8.95 -8.30
CA GLY A 173 1.66 9.77 -7.61
C GLY A 173 2.87 10.10 -8.48
N ALA A 174 3.14 11.38 -8.67
CA ALA A 174 4.25 11.91 -9.45
C ALA A 174 5.59 11.93 -8.69
N GLY A 175 5.57 11.70 -7.38
CA GLY A 175 6.75 11.89 -6.53
C GLY A 175 7.03 13.36 -6.20
N PRO A 176 8.19 13.66 -5.60
CA PRO A 176 8.48 14.99 -5.06
C PRO A 176 8.89 16.04 -6.11
N GLY A 177 9.46 15.63 -7.25
CA GLY A 177 10.14 16.56 -8.15
C GLY A 177 10.89 15.86 -9.29
N ASP A 178 11.95 15.14 -8.92
CA ASP A 178 12.86 14.47 -9.84
C ASP A 178 12.15 13.33 -10.60
N PRO A 179 12.17 13.35 -11.94
CA PRO A 179 11.68 12.26 -12.79
C PRO A 179 12.21 10.87 -12.41
N ASN A 180 13.43 10.75 -11.88
CA ASN A 180 14.01 9.47 -11.45
C ASN A 180 13.37 8.90 -10.17
N LEU A 181 12.60 9.72 -9.45
CA LEU A 181 11.85 9.32 -8.27
C LEU A 181 10.40 8.90 -8.59
N LEU A 182 10.04 8.86 -9.88
CA LEU A 182 8.81 8.19 -10.32
C LEU A 182 8.92 6.68 -10.10
N THR A 183 7.83 6.08 -9.65
CA THR A 183 7.74 4.62 -9.65
C THR A 183 7.66 4.11 -11.09
N ARG A 184 8.17 2.91 -11.35
CA ARG A 184 8.04 2.26 -12.67
C ARG A 184 6.57 2.17 -13.12
N ALA A 185 5.67 1.91 -12.18
CA ALA A 185 4.23 1.88 -12.43
C ALA A 185 3.67 3.25 -12.82
N ALA A 186 4.10 4.34 -12.17
CA ALA A 186 3.69 5.70 -12.53
C ALA A 186 4.19 6.08 -13.93
N PHE A 187 5.47 5.81 -14.23
CA PHE A 187 6.06 6.07 -15.54
C PHE A 187 5.32 5.33 -16.65
N GLN A 188 5.10 4.02 -16.48
CA GLN A 188 4.35 3.21 -17.45
C GLN A 188 2.92 3.73 -17.61
N ALA A 189 2.26 4.09 -16.51
CA ALA A 189 0.90 4.61 -16.58
C ALA A 189 0.84 5.87 -17.45
N ILE A 190 1.73 6.85 -17.20
CA ILE A 190 1.84 8.09 -17.97
C ILE A 190 1.94 7.82 -19.48
N HIS A 191 2.73 6.82 -19.88
CA HIS A 191 2.95 6.49 -21.29
C HIS A 191 1.77 5.79 -21.97
N GLU A 192 0.91 5.13 -21.19
CA GLU A 192 -0.28 4.44 -21.68
C GLU A 192 -1.54 5.32 -21.65
N ALA A 193 -1.44 6.58 -21.21
CA ALA A 193 -2.59 7.45 -21.04
C ALA A 193 -3.01 8.11 -22.35
N ASP A 194 -4.32 8.12 -22.60
CA ASP A 194 -4.92 8.96 -23.64
C ASP A 194 -4.98 10.41 -23.17
N ILE A 195 -5.19 10.62 -21.87
CA ILE A 195 -5.33 11.94 -21.26
C ILE A 195 -4.76 11.98 -19.85
N VAL A 196 -4.05 13.07 -19.52
CA VAL A 196 -3.47 13.34 -18.21
C VAL A 196 -4.11 14.59 -17.61
N LEU A 197 -4.81 14.40 -16.50
CA LEU A 197 -5.33 15.45 -15.63
C LEU A 197 -4.30 15.74 -14.53
N THR A 198 -3.76 16.94 -14.48
CA THR A 198 -2.69 17.29 -13.54
C THR A 198 -2.97 18.55 -12.73
N ASP A 199 -2.47 18.56 -11.50
CA ASP A 199 -2.36 19.78 -10.71
C ASP A 199 -1.19 20.62 -11.21
N LYS A 200 -1.26 21.94 -11.00
CA LYS A 200 -0.13 22.86 -11.24
C LYS A 200 1.11 22.53 -10.38
N LEU A 201 0.92 21.78 -9.31
CA LEU A 201 1.97 21.38 -8.38
C LEU A 201 2.89 20.29 -8.94
N VAL A 202 2.48 19.58 -10.00
CA VAL A 202 3.36 18.61 -10.65
C VAL A 202 4.50 19.37 -11.35
N PRO A 203 5.77 19.03 -11.06
CA PRO A 203 6.92 19.72 -11.64
C PRO A 203 7.00 19.56 -13.16
N GLU A 204 7.50 20.59 -13.83
CA GLU A 204 7.63 20.65 -15.29
C GLU A 204 8.45 19.48 -15.86
N GLU A 205 9.52 19.07 -15.17
CA GLU A 205 10.36 17.95 -15.60
C GLU A 205 9.60 16.61 -15.63
N VAL A 206 8.61 16.41 -14.77
CA VAL A 206 7.72 15.25 -14.83
C VAL A 206 6.73 15.37 -15.98
N LEU A 207 6.20 16.57 -16.22
CA LEU A 207 5.29 16.81 -17.35
C LEU A 207 5.97 16.58 -18.70
N LYS A 208 7.28 16.83 -18.82
CA LYS A 208 8.08 16.54 -20.02
C LYS A 208 8.18 15.05 -20.36
N LEU A 209 7.88 14.16 -19.42
CA LEU A 209 7.83 12.72 -19.68
C LEU A 209 6.52 12.27 -20.34
N ILE A 210 5.50 13.13 -20.36
CA ILE A 210 4.22 12.80 -20.98
C ILE A 210 4.43 12.78 -22.51
N PRO A 211 4.00 11.71 -23.21
CA PRO A 211 4.15 11.63 -24.66
C PRO A 211 3.48 12.82 -25.37
N LEU A 212 4.08 13.32 -26.46
CA LEU A 212 3.60 14.49 -27.19
C LEU A 212 2.17 14.35 -27.72
N GLN A 213 1.73 13.12 -28.01
CA GLN A 213 0.40 12.80 -28.48
C GLN A 213 -0.67 12.72 -27.37
N THR A 214 -0.26 12.71 -26.09
CA THR A 214 -1.16 12.61 -24.95
C THR A 214 -1.72 13.98 -24.60
N GLU A 215 -3.05 14.07 -24.47
CA GLU A 215 -3.74 15.31 -24.10
C GLU A 215 -3.47 15.64 -22.62
N ILE A 216 -2.99 16.85 -22.32
CA ILE A 216 -2.73 17.30 -20.93
C ILE A 216 -3.76 18.36 -20.56
N LEU A 217 -4.58 18.05 -19.56
CA LEU A 217 -5.50 19.01 -18.95
C LEU A 217 -4.95 19.43 -17.57
N VAL A 218 -4.50 20.67 -17.50
CA VAL A 218 -4.04 21.27 -16.23
C VAL A 218 -5.22 21.95 -15.55
N SER A 219 -5.34 21.79 -14.23
CA SER A 219 -6.33 22.50 -13.42
C SER A 219 -6.37 24.01 -13.78
N PRO A 220 -7.50 24.54 -14.29
CA PRO A 220 -7.47 25.77 -15.09
C PRO A 220 -7.24 27.07 -14.30
N LYS A 221 -7.50 27.14 -12.99
CA LYS A 221 -7.49 28.44 -12.28
C LYS A 221 -7.17 28.30 -10.79
N LYS A 222 -6.06 28.92 -10.37
CA LYS A 222 -5.86 29.36 -8.96
C LYS A 222 -6.38 30.79 -8.71
N PHE A 223 -7.03 31.42 -9.70
CA PHE A 223 -7.65 32.75 -9.55
C PHE A 223 -9.14 32.72 -9.19
N CYS A 224 -9.69 31.54 -8.90
CA CYS A 224 -10.91 31.45 -8.11
C CYS A 224 -10.49 31.02 -6.70
N ALA A 225 -10.96 31.72 -5.67
CA ALA A 225 -10.61 31.52 -4.27
C ALA A 225 -11.06 30.16 -3.69
N ASP A 226 -11.42 29.19 -4.54
CA ASP A 226 -12.06 27.94 -4.16
C ASP A 226 -11.36 26.71 -4.78
N ALA A 227 -10.55 26.04 -3.94
CA ALA A 227 -9.88 24.79 -4.30
C ALA A 227 -10.86 23.64 -4.57
N ASN A 228 -12.09 23.71 -4.07
CA ASN A 228 -13.11 22.68 -4.31
C ASN A 228 -13.65 22.77 -5.73
N ALA A 229 -13.96 23.98 -6.21
CA ALA A 229 -14.43 24.19 -7.57
C ALA A 229 -13.43 23.68 -8.63
N ALA A 230 -12.12 23.90 -8.39
CA ALA A 230 -11.07 23.40 -9.27
C ALA A 230 -11.00 21.87 -9.32
N GLN A 231 -11.23 21.20 -8.19
CA GLN A 231 -11.27 19.74 -8.12
C GLN A 231 -12.52 19.16 -8.76
N GLU A 232 -13.68 19.79 -8.55
CA GLU A 232 -14.94 19.39 -9.18
C GLU A 232 -14.85 19.46 -10.71
N GLU A 233 -14.20 20.51 -11.24
CA GLU A 233 -13.97 20.64 -12.67
C GLU A 233 -13.06 19.54 -13.23
N LEU A 234 -11.94 19.23 -12.54
CA LEU A 234 -11.07 18.11 -12.94
C LEU A 234 -11.81 16.76 -12.92
N ASN A 235 -12.62 16.55 -11.87
CA ASN A 235 -13.46 15.36 -11.73
C ASN A 235 -14.44 15.23 -12.90
N ARG A 236 -15.11 16.32 -13.27
CA ARG A 236 -16.03 16.40 -14.41
C ARG A 236 -15.34 16.14 -15.75
N LEU A 237 -14.18 16.74 -15.98
CA LEU A 237 -13.36 16.52 -17.19
C LEU A 237 -12.93 15.06 -17.31
N GLY A 238 -12.47 14.45 -16.21
CA GLY A 238 -12.13 13.04 -16.18
C GLY A 238 -13.32 12.14 -16.45
N LEU A 239 -14.48 12.42 -15.85
CA LEU A 239 -15.70 11.64 -16.08
C LEU A 239 -16.14 11.70 -17.56
N ASN A 240 -16.06 12.87 -18.19
CA ASN A 240 -16.37 13.02 -19.61
C ASN A 240 -15.43 12.18 -20.49
N ALA A 241 -14.12 12.20 -20.20
CA ALA A 241 -13.14 11.40 -20.94
C ALA A 241 -13.36 9.89 -20.74
N LEU A 242 -13.68 9.47 -19.51
CA LEU A 242 -14.01 8.07 -19.21
C LEU A 242 -15.23 7.57 -19.99
N ASN A 243 -16.26 8.41 -20.10
CA ASN A 243 -17.48 8.11 -20.88
C ASN A 243 -17.22 8.02 -22.39
N GLN A 244 -16.12 8.62 -22.87
CA GLN A 244 -15.64 8.46 -24.25
C GLN A 244 -14.79 7.20 -24.44
N GLY A 245 -14.55 6.43 -23.38
CA GLY A 245 -13.72 5.23 -23.44
C GLY A 245 -12.21 5.46 -23.30
N LYS A 246 -11.80 6.68 -22.92
CA LYS A 246 -10.39 7.06 -22.78
C LYS A 246 -9.75 6.50 -21.52
N ASP A 247 -8.45 6.27 -21.60
CA ASP A 247 -7.57 5.91 -20.51
C ASP A 247 -7.06 7.19 -19.81
N VAL A 248 -7.68 7.52 -18.68
CA VAL A 248 -7.47 8.76 -17.94
C VAL A 248 -6.48 8.57 -16.82
N ILE A 249 -5.50 9.47 -16.72
CA ILE A 249 -4.62 9.60 -15.56
C ILE A 249 -4.95 10.86 -14.80
N ARG A 250 -5.07 10.74 -13.48
CA ARG A 250 -5.03 11.86 -12.55
C ARG A 250 -3.66 11.88 -11.89
N LEU A 251 -2.76 12.71 -12.41
CA LEU A 251 -1.39 12.85 -11.92
C LEU A 251 -1.34 13.86 -10.78
N LYS A 252 -0.81 13.45 -9.63
CA LYS A 252 -0.81 14.22 -8.38
C LYS A 252 0.60 14.32 -7.83
N GLN A 253 1.01 15.48 -7.34
CA GLN A 253 2.33 15.64 -6.71
C GLN A 253 2.44 14.75 -5.45
N GLY A 254 3.59 14.13 -5.23
CA GLY A 254 3.83 13.24 -4.09
C GLY A 254 3.05 11.94 -4.22
N ASP A 255 2.34 11.57 -3.16
CA ASP A 255 1.47 10.40 -3.09
C ASP A 255 -0.02 10.80 -3.18
N PRO A 256 -0.88 10.06 -3.91
CA PRO A 256 -2.29 10.40 -4.04
C PRO A 256 -3.06 10.49 -2.72
N PHE A 257 -2.71 9.69 -1.72
CA PHE A 257 -3.48 9.52 -0.49
C PHE A 257 -2.93 10.28 0.71
N LEU A 258 -1.68 10.76 0.66
CA LEU A 258 -1.14 11.60 1.73
C LEU A 258 -1.41 13.09 1.48
N PHE A 259 -2.45 13.62 2.13
CA PHE A 259 -2.90 15.02 1.99
C PHE A 259 -3.17 15.48 0.54
N GLY A 260 -3.29 14.54 -0.40
CA GLY A 260 -3.55 14.82 -1.82
C GLY A 260 -5.02 14.81 -2.21
N ARG A 261 -5.96 14.56 -1.28
CA ARG A 261 -7.41 14.37 -1.55
C ARG A 261 -7.73 13.20 -2.50
N GLY A 262 -6.80 12.28 -2.76
CA GLY A 262 -7.04 11.15 -3.67
C GLY A 262 -8.16 10.22 -3.21
N GLY A 263 -8.43 10.14 -1.90
CA GLY A 263 -9.59 9.38 -1.39
C GLY A 263 -10.94 9.97 -1.83
N GLU A 264 -11.05 11.30 -1.88
CA GLU A 264 -12.27 11.98 -2.36
C GLU A 264 -12.47 11.73 -3.86
N GLU A 265 -11.39 11.88 -4.66
CA GLU A 265 -11.42 11.58 -6.10
C GLU A 265 -11.75 10.11 -6.35
N PHE A 266 -11.21 9.19 -5.54
CA PHE A 266 -11.51 7.76 -5.63
C PHE A 266 -13.00 7.47 -5.45
N LEU A 267 -13.60 8.03 -4.39
CA LEU A 267 -15.03 7.86 -4.12
C LEU A 267 -15.91 8.49 -5.21
N PHE A 268 -15.52 9.68 -5.71
CA PHE A 268 -16.22 10.35 -6.81
C PHE A 268 -16.28 9.47 -8.06
N TYR A 269 -15.16 8.94 -8.54
CA TYR A 269 -15.17 8.11 -9.76
C TYR A 269 -15.92 6.79 -9.50
N ARG A 270 -15.76 6.21 -8.31
CA ARG A 270 -16.44 4.97 -7.93
C ARG A 270 -17.96 5.13 -7.93
N SER A 271 -18.48 6.26 -7.44
CA SER A 271 -19.93 6.53 -7.46
C SER A 271 -20.49 6.67 -8.87
N HIS A 272 -19.64 6.99 -9.86
CA HIS A 272 -19.98 7.04 -11.29
C HIS A 272 -19.66 5.73 -12.02
N GLY A 273 -19.38 4.65 -11.28
CA GLY A 273 -19.15 3.32 -11.84
C GLY A 273 -17.73 3.08 -12.36
N TYR A 274 -16.76 3.97 -12.10
CA TYR A 274 -15.37 3.76 -12.47
C TYR A 274 -14.54 3.54 -11.21
N THR A 275 -14.00 2.34 -11.00
CA THR A 275 -13.13 2.07 -9.85
C THR A 275 -11.70 2.46 -10.20
N PRO A 276 -11.11 3.51 -9.59
CA PRO A 276 -9.77 3.92 -9.95
C PRO A 276 -8.71 2.94 -9.47
N GLN A 277 -7.69 2.73 -10.29
CA GLN A 277 -6.45 2.12 -9.83
C GLN A 277 -5.56 3.22 -9.21
N VAL A 278 -5.09 3.00 -7.99
CA VAL A 278 -4.21 3.97 -7.31
C VAL A 278 -2.78 3.49 -7.42
N ILE A 279 -1.90 4.34 -7.94
CA ILE A 279 -0.47 4.08 -8.09
C ILE A 279 0.28 4.98 -7.10
N PRO A 280 1.02 4.40 -6.15
CA PRO A 280 1.69 5.17 -5.11
C PRO A 280 2.80 6.04 -5.69
N GLY A 281 3.07 7.14 -5.01
CA GLY A 281 4.20 8.02 -5.29
C GLY A 281 5.07 8.22 -4.06
N ILE A 282 6.31 8.66 -4.28
CA ILE A 282 7.19 9.02 -3.17
C ILE A 282 6.73 10.36 -2.57
N SER A 283 6.31 10.35 -1.30
CA SER A 283 5.83 11.56 -0.64
C SER A 283 6.96 12.46 -0.13
N SER A 284 6.75 13.77 -0.24
CA SER A 284 7.65 14.80 0.29
C SER A 284 7.88 14.68 1.80
N CYS A 285 6.95 14.08 2.55
CA CYS A 285 7.10 13.92 3.99
C CYS A 285 8.30 13.04 4.37
N MET A 286 8.76 12.18 3.47
CA MET A 286 9.94 11.34 3.65
C MET A 286 11.09 11.77 2.73
N SER A 287 10.80 12.08 1.47
CA SER A 287 11.85 12.39 0.50
C SER A 287 12.49 13.75 0.71
N ALA A 288 11.73 14.78 1.14
CA ALA A 288 12.31 16.09 1.38
C ALA A 288 13.33 16.08 2.54
N PRO A 289 13.03 15.51 3.72
CA PRO A 289 14.04 15.28 4.75
C PRO A 289 15.23 14.46 4.23
N LEU A 290 14.99 13.35 3.52
CA LEU A 290 16.05 12.48 2.99
C LEU A 290 17.02 13.25 2.10
N LEU A 291 16.51 14.05 1.17
CA LEU A 291 17.30 14.86 0.22
C LEU A 291 18.01 16.06 0.88
N ALA A 292 17.67 16.35 2.13
CA ALA A 292 18.36 17.31 2.98
C ALA A 292 19.27 16.61 4.02
N ASN A 293 19.53 15.30 3.87
CA ASN A 293 20.28 14.48 4.83
C ASN A 293 19.66 14.47 6.24
N ILE A 294 18.33 14.48 6.33
CA ILE A 294 17.61 14.38 7.61
C ILE A 294 16.83 13.06 7.61
N PRO A 295 17.30 12.04 8.35
CA PRO A 295 16.53 10.81 8.48
C PRO A 295 15.28 11.08 9.33
N VAL A 296 14.11 10.63 8.87
CA VAL A 296 12.85 10.79 9.64
C VAL A 296 12.76 9.87 10.85
N THR A 297 13.64 8.86 10.92
CA THR A 297 13.83 7.97 12.08
C THR A 297 15.30 7.69 12.24
N HIS A 298 15.79 7.67 13.47
CA HIS A 298 17.18 7.32 13.77
C HIS A 298 17.25 6.66 15.15
N ARG A 299 17.91 5.49 15.25
CA ARG A 299 18.01 4.75 16.52
C ARG A 299 18.64 5.63 17.59
N GLY A 300 18.04 5.68 18.78
CA GLY A 300 18.51 6.51 19.89
C GLY A 300 18.17 8.01 19.78
N VAL A 301 17.57 8.47 18.67
CA VAL A 301 17.21 9.88 18.46
C VAL A 301 15.73 10.06 18.15
N ALA A 302 15.22 9.36 17.14
CA ALA A 302 13.82 9.41 16.73
C ALA A 302 13.29 8.01 16.43
N SER A 303 12.44 7.49 17.33
CA SER A 303 11.74 6.20 17.18
C SER A 303 10.31 6.35 16.68
N GLN A 304 9.83 7.58 16.51
CA GLN A 304 8.50 7.91 16.02
C GLN A 304 8.60 8.91 14.88
N PHE A 305 7.71 8.76 13.90
CA PHE A 305 7.54 9.68 12.78
C PHE A 305 6.06 10.07 12.69
N LEU A 306 5.78 11.37 12.67
CA LEU A 306 4.42 11.90 12.56
C LEU A 306 4.34 12.86 11.36
N VAL A 307 3.32 12.70 10.53
CA VAL A 307 3.04 13.61 9.43
C VAL A 307 1.78 14.42 9.73
N CYS A 308 1.90 15.74 9.65
CA CYS A 308 0.85 16.70 9.88
C CYS A 308 0.63 17.56 8.63
N THR A 309 -0.53 18.20 8.55
CA THR A 309 -0.81 19.27 7.60
C THR A 309 -0.74 20.60 8.35
N GLY A 310 -0.19 21.64 7.71
CA GLY A 310 -0.23 23.02 8.20
C GLY A 310 -1.53 23.76 7.85
N THR A 311 -2.45 23.11 7.14
CA THR A 311 -3.74 23.67 6.72
C THR A 311 -4.87 22.72 7.11
N GLY A 312 -5.81 23.18 7.93
CA GLY A 312 -7.05 22.48 8.27
C GLY A 312 -8.13 22.60 7.17
N LYS A 313 -9.27 21.94 7.37
CA LYS A 313 -10.43 22.08 6.48
C LYS A 313 -10.86 23.55 6.44
N GLN A 314 -11.22 24.07 5.26
CA GLN A 314 -11.63 25.48 5.10
C GLN A 314 -10.60 26.50 5.62
N ASN A 315 -9.29 26.21 5.49
CA ASN A 315 -8.21 27.07 5.97
C ASN A 315 -8.18 27.32 7.50
N THR A 316 -8.79 26.43 8.30
CA THR A 316 -8.67 26.45 9.76
C THR A 316 -7.26 26.02 10.21
N LEU A 317 -6.94 26.27 11.49
CA LEU A 317 -5.73 25.73 12.10
C LEU A 317 -5.83 24.21 12.25
N PRO A 318 -4.75 23.46 11.98
CA PRO A 318 -4.69 22.03 12.28
C PRO A 318 -4.50 21.79 13.78
N ASP A 319 -4.87 20.60 14.26
CA ASP A 319 -4.54 20.18 15.62
C ASP A 319 -3.02 20.08 15.78
N ILE A 320 -2.49 20.80 16.77
CA ILE A 320 -1.06 20.82 17.05
C ILE A 320 -0.69 19.61 17.91
N PRO A 321 0.24 18.75 17.48
CA PRO A 321 0.64 17.60 18.28
C PRO A 321 1.45 18.04 19.50
N PHE A 322 1.29 17.35 20.64
CA PHE A 322 2.17 17.54 21.81
C PHE A 322 3.58 17.03 21.54
N TYR A 323 4.60 17.76 21.98
CA TYR A 323 6.01 17.44 21.84
C TYR A 323 6.34 16.05 22.40
N HIS A 324 7.23 15.34 21.69
CA HIS A 324 7.82 14.11 22.19
C HIS A 324 9.30 14.07 21.78
N PRO A 325 10.25 13.88 22.71
CA PRO A 325 11.67 14.03 22.41
C PRO A 325 12.18 13.02 21.38
N SER A 326 11.63 11.81 21.36
CA SER A 326 12.03 10.78 20.39
C SER A 326 11.17 10.75 19.11
N ARG A 327 10.57 11.87 18.72
CA ARG A 327 9.71 11.95 17.53
C ARG A 327 10.20 13.01 16.54
N THR A 328 10.26 12.62 15.27
CA THR A 328 10.37 13.57 14.16
C THR A 328 8.98 13.88 13.65
N THR A 329 8.62 15.16 13.60
CA THR A 329 7.32 15.62 13.12
C THR A 329 7.52 16.40 11.83
N VAL A 330 6.79 16.02 10.78
CA VAL A 330 6.87 16.67 9.47
C VAL A 330 5.52 17.32 9.15
N PHE A 331 5.55 18.61 8.84
CA PHE A 331 4.39 19.36 8.41
C PHE A 331 4.44 19.63 6.90
N LEU A 332 3.43 19.15 6.19
CA LEU A 332 3.18 19.52 4.79
C LEU A 332 2.31 20.77 4.73
N MET A 333 2.42 21.56 3.66
CA MET A 333 1.61 22.78 3.44
C MET A 333 1.74 23.83 4.56
N ALA A 334 2.80 23.78 5.38
CA ALA A 334 2.95 24.64 6.55
C ALA A 334 3.60 26.00 6.28
N CYS A 335 4.43 26.13 5.24
CA CYS A 335 5.32 27.28 5.12
C CYS A 335 4.62 28.64 5.06
N HIS A 336 3.47 28.74 4.39
CA HIS A 336 2.67 29.97 4.34
C HIS A 336 2.10 30.42 5.71
N ARG A 337 2.13 29.55 6.72
CA ARG A 337 1.67 29.77 8.10
C ARG A 337 2.75 29.48 9.12
N ILE A 338 4.02 29.40 8.71
CA ILE A 338 5.09 28.91 9.57
C ILE A 338 5.17 29.66 10.91
N LYS A 339 4.97 30.98 10.88
CA LYS A 339 4.99 31.84 12.07
C LYS A 339 3.91 31.45 13.09
N GLN A 340 2.69 31.18 12.62
CA GLN A 340 1.62 30.75 13.52
C GLN A 340 1.86 29.32 14.02
N ILE A 341 2.26 28.42 13.12
CA ILE A 341 2.51 27.02 13.45
C ILE A 341 3.62 26.90 14.50
N THR A 342 4.72 27.64 14.39
CA THR A 342 5.81 27.60 15.38
C THR A 342 5.38 28.18 16.72
N LEU A 343 4.57 29.24 16.74
CA LEU A 343 3.99 29.79 17.96
C LEU A 343 3.08 28.76 18.66
N ASP A 344 2.17 28.13 17.92
CA ASP A 344 1.25 27.15 18.49
C ASP A 344 1.99 25.88 18.94
N LEU A 345 3.04 25.46 18.22
CA LEU A 345 3.92 24.38 18.64
C LEU A 345 4.59 24.65 19.98
N MET A 346 5.05 25.88 20.24
CA MET A 346 5.64 26.24 21.53
C MET A 346 4.58 26.38 22.63
N ASN A 347 3.48 27.07 22.34
CA ASN A 347 2.46 27.41 23.33
C ASN A 347 1.58 26.20 23.69
N ASP A 348 1.02 25.53 22.71
CA ASP A 348 0.04 24.45 22.88
C ASP A 348 0.72 23.09 22.79
N GLY A 349 1.57 22.91 21.77
CA GLY A 349 2.32 21.69 21.54
C GLY A 349 3.46 21.45 22.54
N LYS A 350 3.85 22.46 23.33
CA LYS A 350 4.97 22.40 24.31
C LYS A 350 6.32 22.00 23.69
N TYR A 351 6.57 22.36 22.43
CA TYR A 351 7.89 22.18 21.81
C TYR A 351 8.90 23.15 22.45
N PRO A 352 10.11 22.67 22.79
CA PRO A 352 11.19 23.54 23.22
C PRO A 352 11.57 24.51 22.10
N PRO A 353 11.78 25.81 22.37
CA PRO A 353 12.20 26.79 21.37
C PRO A 353 13.49 26.38 20.64
N GLU A 354 14.40 25.71 21.33
CA GLU A 354 15.67 25.19 20.81
C GLU A 354 15.52 23.89 19.99
N CYS A 355 14.32 23.30 19.91
CA CYS A 355 14.09 22.08 19.18
C CYS A 355 14.49 22.28 17.70
N PRO A 356 15.43 21.47 17.16
CA PRO A 356 15.92 21.66 15.81
C PRO A 356 14.82 21.48 14.77
N CYS A 357 14.88 22.26 13.70
CA CYS A 357 13.99 22.10 12.55
C CYS A 357 14.63 22.56 11.25
N ALA A 358 14.07 22.09 10.14
CA ALA A 358 14.47 22.50 8.80
C ALA A 358 13.24 22.72 7.91
N VAL A 359 13.32 23.70 7.02
CA VAL A 359 12.39 23.88 5.90
C VAL A 359 13.12 23.46 4.63
N ILE A 360 12.59 22.45 3.95
CA ILE A 360 13.11 21.95 2.67
C ILE A 360 12.15 22.39 1.57
N GLU A 361 12.58 23.35 0.76
CA GLU A 361 11.85 23.88 -0.37
C GLU A 361 12.23 23.17 -1.65
N ARG A 362 11.24 22.92 -2.50
CA ARG A 362 11.41 22.36 -3.85
C ARG A 362 12.32 21.12 -3.84
N ALA A 363 12.10 20.24 -2.86
CA ALA A 363 12.88 19.02 -2.70
C ALA A 363 12.96 18.23 -4.01
N SER A 364 14.14 17.71 -4.35
CA SER A 364 14.48 17.00 -5.59
C SER A 364 14.47 17.85 -6.88
N CYS A 365 14.16 19.14 -6.81
CA CYS A 365 14.35 20.06 -7.93
C CYS A 365 15.79 20.62 -7.94
N LYS A 366 16.25 21.09 -9.10
CA LYS A 366 17.58 21.71 -9.27
C LYS A 366 17.83 22.91 -8.36
N ASP A 367 16.75 23.59 -7.97
CA ASP A 367 16.76 24.74 -7.09
C ASP A 367 16.20 24.41 -5.70
N GLN A 368 16.42 23.17 -5.23
CA GLN A 368 16.18 22.78 -3.84
C GLN A 368 16.90 23.74 -2.88
N ASN A 369 16.20 24.14 -1.83
CA ASN A 369 16.74 25.02 -0.80
C ASN A 369 16.45 24.42 0.59
N VAL A 370 17.46 24.42 1.47
CA VAL A 370 17.36 23.87 2.83
C VAL A 370 17.68 24.97 3.81
N ILE A 371 16.70 25.30 4.66
CA ILE A 371 16.80 26.36 5.65
C ILE A 371 16.74 25.71 7.02
N ASN A 372 17.85 25.74 7.75
CA ASN A 372 17.95 25.16 9.09
C ASN A 372 17.69 26.23 10.16
N GLY A 373 17.15 25.79 11.29
CA GLY A 373 16.90 26.64 12.44
C GLY A 373 16.38 25.84 13.62
N THR A 374 15.70 26.53 14.51
CA THR A 374 14.99 25.94 15.64
C THR A 374 13.53 26.36 15.59
N VAL A 375 12.65 25.68 16.33
CA VAL A 375 11.24 26.06 16.42
C VAL A 375 11.07 27.55 16.75
N GLY A 376 11.93 28.10 17.61
CA GLY A 376 11.91 29.52 18.00
C GLY A 376 12.43 30.49 16.93
N THR A 377 13.24 30.05 15.96
CA THR A 377 13.94 30.95 15.01
C THR A 377 13.57 30.76 13.55
N ILE A 378 13.04 29.61 13.16
CA ILE A 378 12.87 29.25 11.75
C ILE A 378 11.92 30.17 10.98
N ALA A 379 10.91 30.72 11.65
CA ALA A 379 9.97 31.65 11.03
C ALA A 379 10.66 32.96 10.62
N GLU A 380 11.53 33.50 11.48
CA GLU A 380 12.28 34.73 11.21
C GLU A 380 13.33 34.51 10.12
N ILE A 381 14.03 33.37 10.18
CA ILE A 381 15.02 32.99 9.16
C ILE A 381 14.34 32.87 7.78
N LEU A 382 13.18 32.22 7.71
CA LEU A 382 12.44 32.08 6.46
C LEU A 382 11.96 33.42 5.89
N GLU A 383 11.55 34.36 6.76
CA GLU A 383 11.15 35.71 6.36
C GLU A 383 12.31 36.51 5.78
N GLN A 384 13.52 36.38 6.36
CA GLN A 384 14.73 37.08 5.89
C GLN A 384 15.27 36.52 4.57
N VAL A 385 15.28 35.19 4.41
CA VAL A 385 15.81 34.51 3.22
C VAL A 385 14.81 34.57 2.05
N GLY A 386 13.52 34.68 2.37
CA GLY A 386 12.42 34.62 1.41
C GLY A 386 12.00 33.17 1.13
N HIS A 387 10.68 32.97 1.03
CA HIS A 387 10.06 31.66 0.88
C HIS A 387 9.80 31.28 -0.59
N LYS A 388 10.17 30.06 -1.00
CA LYS A 388 9.88 29.48 -2.31
C LYS A 388 9.05 28.20 -2.18
N PRO A 389 7.71 28.26 -2.30
CA PRO A 389 6.88 27.07 -2.23
C PRO A 389 7.09 26.13 -3.45
N PRO A 390 6.81 24.82 -3.32
CA PRO A 390 6.36 24.13 -2.10
C PRO A 390 7.52 23.84 -1.12
N GLY A 391 7.23 23.91 0.19
CA GLY A 391 8.20 23.58 1.24
C GLY A 391 7.64 22.60 2.28
N THR A 392 8.54 21.80 2.84
CA THR A 392 8.27 20.81 3.90
C THR A 392 8.99 21.23 5.18
N LEU A 393 8.25 21.37 6.28
CA LEU A 393 8.83 21.67 7.59
C LEU A 393 9.06 20.37 8.35
N VAL A 394 10.28 20.17 8.84
CA VAL A 394 10.71 18.98 9.61
C VAL A 394 11.18 19.47 10.96
N ILE A 395 10.67 18.89 12.04
CA ILE A 395 10.99 19.29 13.42
C ILE A 395 11.38 18.05 14.21
N GLY A 396 12.47 18.15 14.97
CA GLY A 396 12.93 17.13 15.89
C GLY A 396 14.45 16.98 15.89
N TRP A 397 14.97 16.26 16.87
CA TRP A 397 16.41 16.05 17.03
C TRP A 397 17.06 15.30 15.86
N SER A 398 16.27 14.62 15.03
CA SER A 398 16.78 13.96 13.83
C SER A 398 17.39 14.95 12.82
N CYS A 399 16.98 16.22 12.84
CA CYS A 399 17.54 17.28 12.00
C CYS A 399 19.04 17.50 12.22
N LEU A 400 19.62 17.06 13.35
CA LEU A 400 21.04 17.22 13.66
C LEU A 400 21.87 15.95 13.42
N THR A 401 21.26 14.84 13.00
CA THR A 401 21.95 13.53 13.04
C THR A 401 23.01 13.31 11.98
N LEU A 402 22.90 13.96 10.82
CA LEU A 402 23.84 13.85 9.71
C LEU A 402 24.43 15.22 9.29
N LEU A 403 24.30 16.24 10.15
CA LEU A 403 24.88 17.58 9.92
C LEU A 403 26.36 17.63 10.26
#